data_AF-D0MGI9-F1
#
_entry.id   AF-D0MGI9-F1
#
_cell.length_a   1.000
_cell.length_b   1.000
_cell.length_c   1.000
_cell.angle_alpha   90.00
_cell.angle_beta   90.00
_cell.angle_gamma   90.00
#
_symmetry.space_group_name_H-M   'P 1'
#
loop_
_entity.id
_entity.type
_entity.pdbx_description
1 polymer ?
#
loop_
_entity_poly.entity_id
_entity_poly.type
_entity_poly.pdbx_seq_one_letter_code
_entity_poly.pdbx_strand_id
1 'polypeptide(L)'
;MRWGRWILGLIILLFVLLAVADALDLFSRRPYYEVPHGNHTHYVPRDRDPDVPIERFPTRPPERCERIAPDGRLVPIEGCQ
;
A
#
# COMPACT_ATOMS: atom_id res chain seq x y z
N MET A 1 7.30 -40.99 11.90
CA MET A 1 7.36 -39.53 11.59
C MET A 1 7.50 -39.31 10.08
N ARG A 2 6.45 -39.52 9.27
CA ARG A 2 6.50 -39.32 7.80
C ARG A 2 5.67 -38.12 7.31
N TRP A 3 4.80 -37.60 8.16
CA TRP A 3 3.88 -36.50 7.88
C TRP A 3 4.44 -35.14 8.31
N GLY A 4 5.35 -35.09 9.29
CA GLY A 4 5.88 -33.82 9.83
C GLY A 4 6.56 -32.94 8.78
N ARG A 5 7.22 -33.53 7.79
CA ARG A 5 7.83 -32.80 6.66
C ARG A 5 6.79 -32.15 5.73
N TRP A 6 5.64 -32.79 5.53
CA TRP A 6 4.54 -32.23 4.74
C TRP A 6 3.81 -31.13 5.51
N ILE A 7 3.58 -31.32 6.81
CA ILE A 7 3.00 -30.28 7.68
C ILE A 7 3.90 -29.05 7.73
N LEU A 8 5.21 -29.24 7.94
CA LEU A 8 6.18 -28.14 7.90
C LEU A 8 6.19 -27.44 6.54
N GLY A 9 6.16 -28.19 5.44
CA GLY A 9 6.07 -27.62 4.09
C GLY A 9 4.81 -26.78 3.88
N LEU A 10 3.65 -27.24 4.35
CA LEU A 10 2.40 -26.48 4.28
C LEU A 10 2.45 -25.21 5.13
N ILE A 11 3.03 -25.27 6.33
CA ILE A 11 3.19 -24.09 7.19
C ILE A 11 4.10 -23.06 6.52
N ILE A 12 5.23 -23.49 5.95
CA ILE A 12 6.15 -22.60 5.23
C ILE A 12 5.45 -21.98 4.02
N LEU A 13 4.73 -22.77 3.22
CA LEU A 13 4.00 -22.28 2.07
C LEU A 13 2.96 -21.23 2.48
N LEU A 14 2.17 -21.51 3.52
CA LEU A 14 1.18 -20.58 4.04
C LEU A 14 1.83 -19.28 4.52
N PHE A 15 2.94 -19.37 5.25
CA PHE A 15 3.69 -18.20 5.70
C PHE A 15 4.19 -17.35 4.54
N VAL A 16 4.78 -17.97 3.50
CA VAL A 16 5.25 -17.26 2.31
C VAL A 16 4.10 -16.56 1.59
N LEU A 17 2.95 -17.22 1.42
CA LEU A 17 1.77 -16.62 0.79
C LEU A 17 1.25 -15.41 1.57
N LEU A 18 1.20 -15.51 2.90
CA LEU A 18 0.79 -14.40 3.76
C LEU A 18 1.78 -13.22 3.68
N ALA A 19 3.09 -13.51 3.71
CA ALA A 19 4.12 -12.48 3.59
C ALA A 19 4.07 -11.76 2.23
N VAL A 20 3.84 -12.49 1.13
CA VAL A 20 3.66 -11.88 -0.20
C VAL A 20 2.40 -11.02 -0.24
N ALA A 21 1.28 -11.50 0.29
CA ALA A 21 0.03 -10.73 0.30
C ALA A 21 0.13 -9.44 1.12
N ASP A 22 0.86 -9.48 2.24
CA ASP A 22 1.17 -8.30 3.05
C ASP A 22 2.09 -7.32 2.31
N ALA A 23 3.15 -7.82 1.66
CA ALA A 23 4.08 -6.99 0.88
C ALA A 23 3.42 -6.31 -0.33
N LEU A 24 2.37 -6.91 -0.89
CA LEU A 24 1.54 -6.33 -1.96
C LEU A 24 0.42 -5.43 -1.42
N ASP A 25 0.38 -5.16 -0.12
CA ASP A 25 -0.61 -4.31 0.54
C ASP A 25 -2.07 -4.78 0.32
N LEU A 26 -2.28 -6.10 0.14
CA LEU A 26 -3.60 -6.69 -0.12
C LEU A 26 -4.53 -6.64 1.10
N PHE A 27 -3.97 -6.55 2.31
CA PHE A 27 -4.75 -6.49 3.55
C PHE A 27 -4.97 -5.05 4.06
N SER A 28 -4.33 -4.07 3.44
CA SER A 28 -4.40 -2.68 3.89
C SER A 28 -5.72 -2.03 3.48
N ARG A 29 -6.32 -1.35 4.44
CA ARG A 29 -7.53 -0.55 4.24
C ARG A 29 -7.23 0.90 3.88
N ARG A 30 -5.96 1.27 3.74
CA ARG A 30 -5.57 2.66 3.44
C ARG A 30 -5.97 3.01 2.01
N PRO A 31 -6.47 4.23 1.73
CA PRO A 31 -6.86 4.63 0.37
C PRO A 31 -5.66 4.95 -0.54
N TYR A 32 -4.43 4.69 -0.08
CA TYR A 32 -3.18 4.92 -0.81
C TYR A 32 -2.18 3.79 -0.53
N TYR A 33 -1.16 3.71 -1.37
CA TYR A 33 0.03 2.88 -1.22
C TYR A 33 1.26 3.76 -0.99
N GLU A 34 2.30 3.18 -0.38
CA GLU A 34 3.59 3.82 -0.19
C GLU A 34 4.56 3.35 -1.28
N VAL A 35 5.11 4.29 -2.04
CA VAL A 35 6.02 4.01 -3.17
C VAL A 35 7.39 4.63 -2.87
N PRO A 36 8.42 3.82 -2.57
CA PRO A 36 9.79 4.30 -2.46
C PRO A 36 10.29 4.83 -3.82
N HIS A 37 10.79 6.06 -3.85
CA HIS A 37 11.35 6.68 -5.04
C HIS A 37 12.59 7.50 -4.68
N GLY A 38 13.76 7.05 -5.13
CA GLY A 38 15.03 7.65 -4.72
C GLY A 38 15.29 7.49 -3.22
N ASN A 39 15.33 8.60 -2.48
CA ASN A 39 15.63 8.64 -1.03
C ASN A 39 14.41 9.01 -0.16
N HIS A 40 13.20 9.00 -0.73
CA HIS A 40 11.97 9.28 0.01
C HIS A 40 10.83 8.39 -0.49
N THR A 41 9.71 8.42 0.22
CA THR A 41 8.50 7.66 -0.10
C THR A 41 7.42 8.62 -0.54
N HIS A 42 6.74 8.29 -1.65
CA HIS A 42 5.53 8.98 -2.08
C HIS A 42 4.29 8.19 -1.65
N TYR A 43 3.23 8.92 -1.32
CA TYR A 43 1.93 8.35 -0.99
C TYR A 43 1.02 8.47 -2.21
N VAL A 44 0.66 7.34 -2.81
CA VAL A 44 0.00 7.28 -4.12
C VAL A 44 -1.40 6.69 -3.96
N PRO A 45 -2.46 7.37 -4.38
CA PRO A 45 -3.82 6.88 -4.22
C PRO A 45 -4.07 5.66 -5.11
N ARG A 46 -5.02 4.80 -4.72
CA ARG A 46 -5.30 3.56 -5.46
C ARG A 46 -5.88 3.83 -6.86
N ASP A 47 -6.53 4.98 -7.03
CA ASP A 47 -7.12 5.50 -8.27
C ASP A 47 -6.22 6.53 -8.97
N ARG A 48 -4.89 6.42 -8.82
CA ARG A 48 -3.95 7.34 -9.48
C ARG A 48 -4.20 7.44 -10.99
N ASP A 49 -3.98 8.63 -11.53
CA ASP A 49 -3.83 8.80 -12.97
C ASP A 49 -2.51 8.14 -13.42
N PRO A 50 -2.52 7.16 -14.35
CA PRO A 50 -1.32 6.49 -14.81
C PRO A 50 -0.31 7.44 -15.48
N ASP A 51 -0.80 8.53 -16.07
CA ASP A 51 0.01 9.52 -16.80
C ASP A 51 0.66 10.57 -15.87
N VAL A 52 0.32 10.54 -14.58
CA VAL A 52 0.92 11.40 -13.56
C VAL A 52 2.17 10.73 -12.98
N PRO A 53 3.34 11.39 -13.07
CA PRO A 53 4.60 10.81 -12.62
C PRO A 53 4.66 10.78 -11.08
N ILE A 54 5.35 9.78 -10.53
CA ILE A 54 5.35 9.47 -9.07
C ILE A 54 5.85 10.64 -8.23
N GLU A 55 6.74 11.47 -8.78
CA GLU A 55 7.33 12.63 -8.13
C GLU A 55 6.30 13.73 -7.79
N ARG A 56 5.12 13.73 -8.43
CA ARG A 56 4.05 14.70 -8.12
C ARG A 56 3.22 14.32 -6.88
N PHE A 57 3.33 13.08 -6.40
CA PHE A 57 2.57 12.65 -5.23
C PHE A 57 3.26 13.15 -3.94
N PRO A 58 2.52 13.34 -2.84
CA PRO A 58 3.09 13.90 -1.62
C PRO A 58 4.06 12.92 -0.96
N THR A 59 5.04 13.46 -0.24
CA THR A 59 6.00 12.68 0.58
C THR A 59 5.61 12.65 2.07
N ARG A 60 4.38 13.08 2.38
CA ARG A 60 3.74 12.92 3.69
C ARG A 60 2.41 12.18 3.50
N PRO A 61 1.96 11.41 4.49
CA PRO A 61 0.62 10.84 4.44
C PRO A 61 -0.45 11.94 4.49
N PRO A 62 -1.64 11.69 3.94
CA PRO A 62 -2.78 12.61 4.10
C PRO A 62 -3.19 12.67 5.58
N GLU A 63 -3.61 13.85 6.03
CA GLU A 63 -4.20 14.02 7.35
C GLU A 63 -5.61 13.40 7.43
N ARG A 64 -6.18 13.36 8.64
CA ARG A 64 -7.50 12.74 8.91
C ARG A 64 -8.61 13.26 7.97
N CYS A 65 -8.55 14.53 7.60
CA CYS A 65 -9.54 15.18 6.75
C CYS A 65 -9.02 15.51 5.35
N GLU A 66 -7.95 14.85 4.91
CA GLU A 66 -7.41 14.95 3.57
C GLU A 66 -7.48 13.62 2.84
N ARG A 67 -7.51 13.67 1.52
CA ARG A 67 -7.22 12.55 0.64
C ARG A 67 -6.25 12.99 -0.45
N ILE A 68 -5.54 12.03 -1.02
CA ILE A 68 -4.69 12.27 -2.19
C ILE A 68 -5.56 12.08 -3.43
N ALA A 69 -5.68 13.11 -4.26
CA ALA A 69 -6.38 13.05 -5.53
C ALA A 69 -5.55 12.29 -6.59
N PRO A 70 -6.17 11.77 -7.67
CA PRO A 70 -5.47 11.03 -8.73
C PRO A 70 -4.27 11.75 -9.35
N ASP A 71 -4.28 13.09 -9.30
CA ASP A 71 -3.23 13.98 -9.82
C ASP A 71 -2.09 14.29 -8.83
N GLY A 72 -2.16 13.73 -7.61
CA GLY A 72 -1.17 13.90 -6.55
C GLY A 72 -1.46 15.07 -5.60
N ARG A 73 -2.52 15.85 -5.80
CA ARG A 73 -2.88 16.91 -4.85
C ARG A 73 -3.51 16.36 -3.58
N LEU A 74 -3.18 16.92 -2.43
CA LEU A 74 -3.93 16.71 -1.20
C LEU A 74 -5.18 17.59 -1.24
N VAL A 75 -6.35 16.97 -1.13
CA VAL A 75 -7.64 17.66 -1.18
C VAL A 75 -8.44 17.34 0.09
N PRO A 76 -9.19 18.31 0.63
CA PRO A 76 -10.02 18.06 1.81
C PRO A 76 -11.13 17.06 1.50
N ILE A 77 -11.47 16.25 2.49
CA ILE A 77 -12.65 15.37 2.45
C ILE A 77 -13.85 16.21 2.90
N GLU A 78 -14.84 16.35 2.02
CA GLU A 78 -16.05 17.12 2.33
C GLU A 78 -16.78 16.52 3.55
N GLY A 79 -17.16 17.40 4.48
CA GLY A 79 -17.87 17.00 5.69
C GLY A 79 -17.01 16.35 6.79
N CYS A 80 -15.67 16.30 6.63
CA CYS A 80 -14.79 15.85 7.69
C CYS A 80 -14.58 16.93 8.76
N GLN A 81 -14.93 16.60 10.00
CA GLN A 81 -14.68 17.40 11.21
C GLN A 81 -13.82 16.59 12.18
#